data_AF-A0A3D5UZL2-F1
#
_entry.id   AF-A0A3D5UZL2-F1
#
_cell.length_a   1.000
_cell.length_b   1.000
_cell.length_c   1.000
_cell.angle_alpha   90.00
_cell.angle_beta   90.00
_cell.angle_gamma   90.00
#
_symmetry.space_group_name_H-M   'P 1'
#
loop_
_entity.id
_entity.type
_entity.pdbx_description
1 polymer ?
#
loop_
_entity_poly.entity_id
_entity_poly.type
_entity_poly.pdbx_seq_one_letter_code
_entity_poly.pdbx_strand_id
1 'polypeptide(L)'
;MIKKPISADSHITEPPHCYVDYIDPKFRDRAPRIKRIDKVGDAFIVDGMGSPVPMGLVAAAGKDPADITTEGVAFEDLWESGWNAKLRVADQEKDGVAAEFIYPTVGM
;
A
#
# COMPACT_ATOMS: atom_id res chain seq x y z
N MET A 1 31.76 13.24 -3.17
CA MET A 1 30.49 13.12 -3.92
C MET A 1 29.58 12.20 -3.14
N ILE A 2 28.46 12.72 -2.63
CA ILE A 2 27.42 11.87 -2.03
C ILE A 2 26.75 11.14 -3.20
N LYS A 3 26.92 9.82 -3.26
CA LYS A 3 26.15 8.96 -4.17
C LYS A 3 24.71 8.95 -3.69
N LYS A 4 23.73 8.89 -4.61
CA LYS A 4 22.32 8.73 -4.25
C LYS A 4 22.16 7.56 -3.23
N PRO A 5 21.46 7.74 -2.11
CA PRO A 5 21.29 6.70 -1.10
C PRO A 5 20.51 5.51 -1.64
N ILE A 6 20.66 4.35 -0.98
CA ILE A 6 19.79 3.19 -1.17
C ILE A 6 18.84 3.17 0.04
N SER A 7 17.54 3.20 -0.19
CA SER A 7 16.55 3.06 0.87
C SER A 7 16.57 1.63 1.38
N ALA A 8 16.91 1.44 2.65
CA ALA A 8 16.94 0.13 3.29
C ALA A 8 15.54 -0.34 3.72
N ASP A 9 14.56 0.56 3.73
CA ASP A 9 13.21 0.28 4.20
C ASP A 9 12.18 1.09 3.42
N SER A 10 11.37 0.41 2.65
CA SER A 10 10.28 0.97 1.86
C SER A 10 9.21 -0.08 1.72
N HIS A 11 7.97 0.32 1.43
CA HIS A 11 6.85 -0.60 1.37
C HIS A 11 6.01 -0.46 0.10
N ILE A 12 5.31 -1.55 -0.23
CA ILE A 12 4.27 -1.57 -1.27
C ILE A 12 2.90 -1.32 -0.65
N THR A 13 2.05 -0.55 -1.33
CA THR A 13 0.62 -0.44 -1.03
C THR A 13 -0.11 -1.59 -1.74
N GLU A 14 -0.32 -2.75 -1.11
CA GLU A 14 -0.83 -3.93 -1.84
C GLU A 14 -2.11 -3.63 -2.64
N PRO A 15 -2.13 -3.88 -3.96
CA PRO A 15 -3.31 -3.58 -4.77
C PRO A 15 -4.44 -4.57 -4.50
N PRO A 16 -5.71 -4.26 -4.86
CA PRO A 16 -6.86 -5.11 -4.57
C PRO A 16 -6.73 -6.57 -5.02
N HIS A 17 -5.92 -6.81 -6.06
CA HIS A 17 -5.72 -8.12 -6.68
C HIS A 17 -4.55 -8.93 -6.05
N CYS A 18 -3.74 -8.31 -5.18
CA CYS A 18 -2.47 -8.83 -4.66
C CYS A 18 -2.57 -10.27 -4.13
N TYR A 19 -3.58 -10.55 -3.31
CA TYR A 19 -3.72 -11.85 -2.63
C TYR A 19 -4.70 -12.82 -3.30
N VAL A 20 -5.42 -12.38 -4.34
CA VAL A 20 -6.55 -13.15 -4.90
C VAL A 20 -6.25 -13.79 -6.25
N ASP A 21 -5.37 -13.19 -7.04
CA ASP A 21 -5.09 -13.62 -8.42
C ASP A 21 -4.37 -14.96 -8.47
N TYR A 22 -3.38 -15.15 -7.59
CA TYR A 22 -2.44 -16.28 -7.65
C TYR A 22 -2.54 -17.26 -6.48
N ILE A 23 -3.48 -17.05 -5.56
CA ILE A 23 -3.72 -18.00 -4.47
C ILE A 23 -4.35 -19.29 -5.00
N ASP A 24 -4.01 -20.43 -4.38
CA ASP A 24 -4.69 -21.70 -4.64
C ASP A 24 -6.21 -21.51 -4.51
N PRO A 25 -7.02 -21.90 -5.52
CA PRO A 25 -8.45 -21.71 -5.52
C PRO A 25 -9.17 -22.14 -4.24
N LYS A 26 -8.69 -23.19 -3.55
CA LYS A 26 -9.32 -23.68 -2.31
C LYS A 26 -9.24 -22.71 -1.12
N PHE A 27 -8.39 -21.68 -1.20
CA PHE A 27 -8.22 -20.66 -0.16
C PHE A 27 -8.72 -19.27 -0.58
N ARG A 28 -9.20 -19.13 -1.82
CA ARG A 28 -9.55 -17.82 -2.40
C ARG A 28 -10.68 -17.13 -1.63
N ASP A 29 -11.57 -17.87 -0.99
CA ASP A 29 -12.67 -17.37 -0.15
C ASP A 29 -12.16 -16.66 1.11
N ARG A 30 -11.02 -17.09 1.67
CA ARG A 30 -10.41 -16.54 2.89
C ARG A 30 -9.22 -15.61 2.63
N ALA A 31 -8.81 -15.45 1.37
CA ALA A 31 -7.73 -14.53 1.00
C ALA A 31 -8.04 -13.08 1.44
N PRO A 32 -7.02 -12.31 1.86
CA PRO A 32 -7.19 -10.88 2.12
C PRO A 32 -7.82 -10.14 0.94
N ARG A 33 -8.80 -9.28 1.22
CA ARG A 33 -9.54 -8.52 0.20
C ARG A 33 -9.82 -7.11 0.65
N ILE A 34 -9.76 -6.16 -0.29
CA ILE A 34 -10.25 -4.81 -0.04
C ILE A 34 -11.78 -4.83 0.04
N LYS A 35 -12.31 -4.15 1.06
CA LYS A 35 -13.72 -3.75 1.14
C LYS A 35 -13.80 -2.28 1.54
N ARG A 36 -14.80 -1.60 0.97
CA ARG A 36 -15.21 -0.27 1.44
C ARG A 36 -15.95 -0.42 2.78
N ILE A 37 -15.46 0.25 3.81
CA ILE A 37 -16.07 0.31 5.14
C ILE A 37 -16.62 1.73 5.34
N ASP A 38 -17.84 1.82 5.88
CA ASP A 38 -18.46 3.10 6.20
C ASP A 38 -17.56 3.95 7.09
N LYS A 39 -17.44 5.24 6.76
CA LYS A 39 -16.54 6.24 7.36
C LYS A 39 -15.04 5.97 7.26
N VAL A 40 -14.57 4.74 7.12
CA VAL A 40 -13.13 4.40 7.06
C VAL A 40 -12.57 4.50 5.64
N GLY A 41 -13.35 4.14 4.63
CA GLY A 41 -12.84 4.02 3.25
C GLY A 41 -12.43 2.59 2.89
N ASP A 42 -11.51 2.45 1.94
CA ASP A 42 -11.03 1.13 1.50
C ASP A 42 -10.03 0.55 2.50
N ALA A 43 -10.30 -0.69 2.92
CA ALA A 43 -9.48 -1.40 3.88
C ALA A 43 -9.36 -2.87 3.52
N PHE A 44 -8.21 -3.48 3.80
CA PHE A 44 -8.09 -4.93 3.72
C PHE A 44 -8.83 -5.61 4.88
N ILE A 45 -9.65 -6.59 4.53
CA ILE A 45 -10.22 -7.57 5.45
C ILE A 45 -9.38 -8.84 5.35
N VAL A 46 -8.74 -9.19 6.46
CA VAL A 46 -7.89 -10.37 6.57
C VAL A 46 -8.58 -11.39 7.46
N ASP A 47 -8.73 -12.62 6.98
CA ASP A 47 -9.33 -13.68 7.77
C ASP A 47 -8.50 -13.96 9.04
N GLY A 48 -9.18 -14.02 10.18
CA GLY A 48 -8.54 -14.17 11.49
C GLY A 48 -8.04 -12.88 12.14
N MET A 49 -8.06 -11.73 11.45
CA MET A 49 -7.77 -10.42 12.08
C MET A 49 -9.03 -9.80 12.68
N GLY A 50 -8.91 -9.30 13.91
CA GLY A 50 -10.02 -8.64 14.62
C GLY A 50 -10.31 -7.21 14.16
N SER A 51 -9.51 -6.64 13.26
CA SER A 51 -9.69 -5.29 12.74
C SER A 51 -9.22 -5.20 11.29
N PRO A 52 -9.87 -4.36 10.47
CA PRO A 52 -9.46 -4.12 9.09
C PRO A 52 -8.16 -3.31 9.04
N VAL A 53 -7.42 -3.38 7.93
CA VAL A 53 -6.24 -2.56 7.67
C VAL A 53 -6.64 -1.38 6.78
N PRO A 54 -6.81 -0.16 7.33
CA PRO A 54 -7.29 1.00 6.57
C PRO A 54 -6.21 1.54 5.63
N MET A 55 -6.44 1.46 4.32
CA MET A 55 -5.41 1.80 3.32
C MET A 55 -5.06 3.29 3.33
N GLY A 56 -6.03 4.16 3.62
CA GLY A 56 -5.78 5.60 3.71
C GLY A 56 -4.71 6.02 4.70
N LEU A 57 -4.59 5.28 5.81
CA LEU A 57 -3.60 5.56 6.85
C LEU A 57 -2.23 4.93 6.51
N VAL A 58 -2.22 3.67 6.08
CA VAL A 58 -0.96 2.94 5.83
C VAL A 58 -0.28 3.34 4.52
N ALA A 59 -1.00 4.01 3.61
CA ALA A 59 -0.49 4.52 2.34
C ALA A 59 -0.49 6.06 2.26
N ALA A 60 -0.28 6.74 3.40
CA ALA A 60 -0.28 8.20 3.49
C ALA A 60 1.08 8.87 3.16
N ALA A 61 2.11 8.08 2.81
CA ALA A 61 3.45 8.61 2.54
C ALA A 61 3.43 9.72 1.48
N GLY A 62 4.19 10.80 1.71
CA GLY A 62 4.27 11.95 0.81
C GLY A 62 3.06 12.89 0.81
N LYS A 63 1.99 12.62 1.58
CA LYS A 63 0.92 13.60 1.83
C LYS A 63 1.38 14.67 2.81
N ASP A 64 0.82 15.87 2.69
CA ASP A 64 0.96 16.88 3.74
C ASP A 64 0.33 16.33 5.03
N PRO A 65 1.01 16.42 6.20
CA PRO A 65 0.45 15.96 7.46
C PRO A 65 -0.95 16.52 7.78
N ALA A 66 -1.29 17.72 7.30
CA ALA A 66 -2.61 18.32 7.51
C ALA A 66 -3.72 17.62 6.71
N ASP A 67 -3.38 16.91 5.63
CA ASP A 67 -4.31 16.20 4.76
C ASP A 67 -4.43 14.70 5.11
N ILE A 68 -3.66 14.21 6.08
CA ILE A 68 -3.73 12.81 6.52
C ILE A 68 -5.02 12.59 7.30
N THR A 69 -5.84 11.66 6.82
CA THR A 69 -7.11 11.28 7.43
C THR A 69 -7.24 9.77 7.54
N THR A 70 -7.94 9.31 8.57
CA THR A 70 -8.35 7.92 8.76
C THR A 70 -9.70 7.61 8.14
N GLU A 71 -10.34 8.61 7.52
CA GLU A 71 -11.73 8.52 7.08
C GLU A 71 -11.88 8.67 5.57
N GLY A 72 -12.74 7.82 5.00
CA GLY A 72 -13.28 7.96 3.65
C GLY A 72 -12.31 7.79 2.48
N VAL A 73 -11.08 7.34 2.70
CA VAL A 73 -10.07 7.25 1.62
C VAL A 73 -10.36 6.05 0.72
N ALA A 74 -10.62 6.29 -0.58
CA ALA A 74 -10.70 5.22 -1.57
C ALA A 74 -9.31 4.78 -2.03
N PHE A 75 -9.16 3.53 -2.44
CA PHE A 75 -7.89 3.01 -2.94
C PHE A 75 -7.41 3.77 -4.19
N GLU A 76 -8.35 4.19 -5.05
CA GLU A 76 -8.06 4.98 -6.25
C GLU A 76 -7.52 6.39 -5.97
N ASP A 77 -7.71 6.91 -4.75
CA ASP A 77 -7.16 8.19 -4.30
C ASP A 77 -5.74 8.06 -3.72
N LEU A 78 -5.20 6.84 -3.64
CA LEU A 78 -3.85 6.57 -3.17
C LEU A 78 -2.84 6.75 -4.31
N TRP A 79 -1.58 6.98 -3.95
CA TRP A 79 -0.51 7.07 -4.93
C TRP A 79 -0.39 5.76 -5.72
N GLU A 80 -0.63 5.81 -7.03
CA GLU A 80 -0.52 4.63 -7.89
C GLU A 80 0.91 4.07 -7.88
N SER A 81 1.93 4.92 -7.74
CA SER A 81 3.33 4.52 -7.56
C SER A 81 3.58 3.67 -6.30
N GLY A 82 2.65 3.66 -5.35
CA GLY A 82 2.67 2.76 -4.19
C GLY A 82 2.63 1.29 -4.58
N TRP A 83 2.13 0.94 -5.77
CA TRP A 83 2.05 -0.45 -6.26
C TRP A 83 2.40 -0.63 -7.74
N ASN A 84 2.45 0.45 -8.52
CA ASN A 84 2.89 0.44 -9.91
C ASN A 84 4.38 0.76 -10.00
N ALA A 85 5.19 -0.27 -10.21
CA ALA A 85 6.65 -0.14 -10.30
C ALA A 85 7.12 0.84 -11.38
N LYS A 86 6.38 1.02 -12.48
CA LYS A 86 6.76 1.96 -13.55
C LYS A 86 6.64 3.41 -13.09
N LEU A 87 5.65 3.71 -12.26
CA LEU A 87 5.45 5.05 -11.69
C LEU A 87 6.36 5.30 -10.51
N ARG A 88 6.68 4.25 -9.72
CA ARG A 88 7.59 4.34 -8.58
C ARG A 88 8.99 4.86 -8.93
N VAL A 89 9.49 4.54 -10.12
CA VAL A 89 10.82 5.02 -10.58
C VAL A 89 10.88 6.55 -10.61
N ALA A 90 9.79 7.23 -11.01
CA ALA A 90 9.75 8.69 -11.02
C ALA A 90 9.80 9.27 -9.60
N ASP A 91 9.17 8.61 -8.62
CA ASP A 91 9.24 9.02 -7.22
C ASP A 91 10.63 8.79 -6.62
N GLN A 92 11.30 7.68 -6.95
CA GLN A 92 12.71 7.46 -6.56
C GLN A 92 13.62 8.58 -7.08
N GLU A 93 13.41 9.01 -8.33
CA GLU A 93 14.16 10.13 -8.91
C GLU A 93 13.89 11.45 -8.19
N LYS A 94 12.63 11.74 -7.89
CA LYS A 94 12.18 12.93 -7.14
C LYS A 94 12.76 12.95 -5.73
N ASP A 95 12.77 11.80 -5.04
CA ASP A 95 13.25 11.66 -3.67
C ASP A 95 14.79 11.55 -3.60
N GLY A 96 15.46 11.46 -4.75
CA GLY A 96 16.91 11.38 -4.84
C GLY A 96 17.50 10.03 -4.44
N VAL A 97 16.69 8.97 -4.44
CA VAL A 97 17.08 7.60 -4.05
C VAL A 97 17.57 6.81 -5.28
N ALA A 98 18.57 5.95 -5.10
CA ALA A 98 19.14 5.12 -6.17
C ALA A 98 18.41 3.78 -6.35
N ALA A 99 17.96 3.20 -5.24
CA ALA A 99 17.27 1.91 -5.18
C ALA A 99 16.59 1.77 -3.80
N GLU A 100 15.65 0.83 -3.70
CA GLU A 100 14.89 0.59 -2.47
C GLU A 100 14.74 -0.92 -2.23
N PHE A 101 14.79 -1.32 -0.96
CA PHE A 101 14.20 -2.59 -0.52
C PHE A 101 12.72 -2.36 -0.26
N ILE A 102 11.85 -3.19 -0.87
CA ILE A 102 10.40 -3.04 -0.78
C ILE A 102 9.82 -4.22 -0.01
N TYR A 103 9.26 -3.93 1.16
CA TYR A 103 8.57 -4.85 2.06
C TYR A 103 7.04 -4.79 1.87
N PRO A 104 6.30 -5.84 2.29
CA PRO A 104 4.84 -5.78 2.37
C PRO A 104 4.37 -4.68 3.33
N THR A 105 3.15 -4.18 3.17
CA THR A 105 2.46 -3.36 4.19
C THR A 105 1.41 -4.21 4.91
N VAL A 106 0.49 -4.80 4.16
CA VAL A 106 -0.59 -5.66 4.70
C VAL A 106 -0.07 -7.05 5.03
N GLY A 107 0.92 -7.54 4.28
CA GLY A 107 1.46 -8.89 4.44
C GLY A 107 2.56 -9.04 5.49
N MET A 108 2.83 -8.02 6.31
CA MET A 108 3.80 -8.10 7.41
C MET A 108 3.27 -8.83 8.64
#